data_AF-A0A068TEP8-F1
#
_entry.id   AF-A0A068TEP8-F1
#
_cell.length_a   1.000
_cell.length_b   1.000
_cell.length_c   1.000
_cell.angle_alpha   90.00
_cell.angle_beta   90.00
_cell.angle_gamma   90.00
#
_symmetry.space_group_name_H-M   'P 1'
#
loop_
_entity.id
_entity.type
_entity.pdbx_description
1 polymer ?
#
loop_
_entity_poly.entity_id
_entity_poly.type
_entity_poly.pdbx_seq_one_letter_code
_entity_poly.pdbx_strand_id
1 'polypeptide(L)'
;MKKSSEIVRYEVDRDSLPPLTEKQRAELAALSKLPDEQIDYSDIPGLTDEQLQNAGRGRFYRPLKQQITARVDADVVDWLKSQGKGYQARMNAILRREMLASLKSQKRN
;
A
#
# COMPACT_ATOMS: atom_id res chain seq x y z
N MET A 1 40.16 -19.32 3.49
CA MET A 1 39.26 -18.65 4.47
C MET A 1 37.95 -18.30 3.77
N LYS A 2 36.81 -18.82 4.25
CA LYS A 2 35.49 -18.48 3.71
C LYS A 2 35.05 -17.15 4.32
N LYS A 3 34.84 -16.10 3.51
CA LYS A 3 34.25 -14.85 3.98
C LYS A 3 32.77 -15.10 4.26
N SER A 4 32.37 -14.94 5.52
CA SER A 4 30.97 -14.91 5.94
C SER A 4 30.31 -13.66 5.34
N SER A 5 29.28 -13.84 4.52
CA SER A 5 28.42 -12.75 4.06
C SER A 5 27.54 -12.31 5.24
N GLU A 6 27.84 -11.14 5.80
CA GLU A 6 27.05 -10.53 6.86
C GLU A 6 25.72 -10.03 6.27
N ILE A 7 24.62 -10.71 6.55
CA ILE A 7 23.29 -10.27 6.12
C ILE A 7 22.88 -9.11 7.03
N VAL A 8 22.96 -7.88 6.50
CA VAL A 8 22.43 -6.70 7.18
C VAL A 8 20.90 -6.70 7.04
N ARG A 9 20.20 -7.03 8.12
CA ARG A 9 18.74 -6.91 8.19
C ARG A 9 18.38 -5.51 8.68
N TYR A 10 17.68 -4.75 7.85
CA TYR A 10 17.20 -3.41 8.16
C TYR A 10 15.67 -3.43 8.34
N GLU A 11 15.19 -3.10 9.53
CA GLU A 11 13.75 -2.94 9.81
C GLU A 11 13.39 -1.46 9.69
N VAL A 12 12.48 -1.13 8.76
CA VAL A 12 12.00 0.23 8.55
C VAL A 12 10.59 0.35 9.08
N ASP A 13 10.42 1.15 10.13
CA ASP A 13 9.10 1.64 10.50
C ASP A 13 8.63 2.66 9.46
N ARG A 14 7.59 2.31 8.71
CA ARG A 14 7.05 3.15 7.63
C ARG A 14 6.20 4.30 8.16
N ASP A 15 5.71 4.20 9.39
CA ASP A 15 4.90 5.22 10.05
C ASP A 15 5.78 6.25 10.77
N SER A 16 7.04 5.89 11.06
CA SER A 16 8.04 6.77 11.68
C SER A 16 9.42 6.62 11.03
N LEU A 17 9.58 7.19 9.83
CA LEU A 17 10.87 7.19 9.13
C LEU A 17 11.90 8.09 9.82
N PRO A 18 13.18 7.67 9.93
CA PRO A 18 14.23 8.51 10.48
C PRO A 18 14.41 9.77 9.61
N PRO A 19 14.75 10.92 10.21
CA PRO A 19 15.03 12.14 9.45
C PRO A 19 16.26 11.93 8.56
N LEU A 20 16.25 12.57 7.40
CA LEU A 20 17.40 12.53 6.49
C LEU A 20 18.66 13.08 7.17
N THR A 21 19.81 12.48 6.86
CA THR A 21 21.11 13.02 7.23
C THR A 21 21.46 14.23 6.36
N GLU A 22 22.40 15.08 6.80
CA GLU A 22 22.88 16.21 6.00
C GLU A 22 23.46 15.78 4.66
N LYS A 23 24.20 14.66 4.66
CA LYS A 23 24.75 14.07 3.44
C LYS A 23 23.65 13.67 2.45
N GLN A 24 22.61 12.99 2.92
CA GLN A 24 21.47 12.60 2.08
C GLN A 24 20.72 13.82 1.53
N ARG A 25 20.55 14.87 2.34
CA ARG A 25 19.93 16.13 1.86
C ARG A 25 20.78 16.79 0.77
N ALA A 26 22.09 16.85 0.95
CA ALA A 26 23.00 17.42 -0.05
C ALA A 26 23.00 16.62 -1.36
N GLU A 27 22.96 15.29 -1.27
CA GLU A 27 22.85 14.39 -2.41
C GLU A 27 21.54 14.59 -3.18
N LEU A 28 20.39 14.62 -2.48
CA LEU A 28 19.10 14.91 -3.10
C LEU A 28 19.07 16.30 -3.77
N ALA A 29 19.68 17.30 -3.13
CA ALA A 29 19.78 18.64 -3.69
C ALA A 29 20.65 18.66 -4.96
N ALA A 30 21.72 17.87 -5.01
CA ALA A 30 22.53 17.71 -6.22
C ALA A 30 21.75 17.00 -7.34
N LEU A 31 21.08 15.89 -7.03
CA LEU A 31 20.25 15.15 -7.98
C LEU A 31 19.12 16.00 -8.55
N SER A 32 18.47 16.84 -7.73
CA SER A 32 17.39 17.73 -8.18
C SER A 32 17.80 18.79 -9.20
N LYS A 33 19.12 19.05 -9.33
CA LYS A 33 19.68 20.01 -10.29
C LYS A 33 20.15 19.36 -11.58
N LEU A 34 20.21 18.02 -11.63
CA LEU A 34 20.56 17.31 -12.84
C LEU A 34 19.36 17.34 -13.80
N PRO A 35 19.58 17.62 -15.09
CA PRO A 35 18.52 17.62 -16.08
C PRO A 35 18.17 16.18 -16.49
N ASP A 36 16.91 15.96 -16.88
CA ASP A 36 16.37 14.63 -17.18
C ASP A 36 17.09 13.92 -18.33
N GLU A 37 17.74 14.65 -19.25
CA GLU A 37 18.53 14.07 -20.35
C GLU A 37 19.75 13.29 -19.87
N GLN A 38 20.18 13.47 -18.61
CA GLN A 38 21.28 12.72 -18.01
C GLN A 38 20.82 11.40 -17.37
N ILE A 39 19.52 11.07 -17.40
CA ILE A 39 19.02 9.79 -16.92
C ILE A 39 19.48 8.68 -17.88
N ASP A 40 20.27 7.75 -17.35
CA ASP A 40 20.75 6.58 -18.09
C ASP A 40 19.65 5.50 -18.19
N TYR A 41 19.31 5.12 -19.42
CA TYR A 41 18.34 4.08 -19.77
C TYR A 41 19.02 2.92 -20.54
N SER A 42 20.33 2.77 -20.44
CA SER A 42 21.08 1.76 -21.20
C SER A 42 20.68 0.31 -20.87
N ASP A 43 20.16 0.06 -19.67
CA ASP A 43 19.74 -1.26 -19.18
C ASP A 43 18.23 -1.52 -19.30
N ILE A 44 17.40 -0.48 -19.39
CA ILE A 44 15.94 -0.59 -19.44
C ILE A 44 15.32 0.42 -20.42
N PRO A 45 14.29 0.02 -21.21
CA PRO A 45 13.58 0.98 -22.05
C PRO A 45 12.84 2.00 -21.18
N GLY A 46 12.94 3.28 -21.55
CA GLY A 46 12.16 4.35 -20.95
C GLY A 46 10.65 4.09 -21.12
N LEU A 47 9.87 4.48 -20.11
CA LEU A 47 8.42 4.33 -20.12
C LEU A 47 7.78 5.39 -21.02
N THR A 48 6.86 5.00 -21.90
CA THR A 48 6.11 5.98 -22.71
C THR A 48 5.03 6.68 -21.88
N ASP A 49 4.61 7.87 -22.29
CA ASP A 49 3.51 8.60 -21.63
C ASP A 49 2.22 7.77 -21.57
N GLU A 50 1.91 7.03 -22.62
CA GLU A 50 0.75 6.14 -22.66
C GLU A 50 0.87 4.98 -21.65
N GLN A 51 2.06 4.39 -21.52
CA GLN A 51 2.32 3.35 -20.52
C GLN A 51 2.24 3.90 -19.10
N LEU A 52 2.72 5.12 -18.88
CA LEU A 52 2.65 5.81 -17.60
C LEU A 52 1.21 6.16 -17.22
N GLN A 53 0.41 6.65 -18.16
CA GLN A 53 -1.01 6.94 -17.96
C GLN A 53 -1.81 5.68 -17.55
N ASN A 54 -1.44 4.53 -18.12
CA ASN A 54 -2.06 3.25 -17.80
C ASN A 54 -1.45 2.55 -16.57
N ALA A 55 -0.48 3.18 -15.89
CA ALA A 55 0.15 2.61 -14.70
C ALA A 55 -0.85 2.57 -13.52
N GLY A 56 -1.38 1.38 -13.23
CA GLY A 56 -2.31 1.17 -12.13
C GLY A 56 -1.61 1.14 -10.77
N ARG A 57 -1.85 2.15 -9.93
CA ARG A 57 -1.44 2.10 -8.51
C ARG A 57 -2.30 1.09 -7.74
N GLY A 58 -1.67 0.27 -6.91
CA GLY A 58 -2.40 -0.56 -5.94
C GLY A 58 -3.05 -1.83 -6.51
N ARG A 59 -2.76 -2.23 -7.76
CA ARG A 59 -3.27 -3.50 -8.35
C ARG A 59 -2.99 -4.73 -7.46
N PHE A 60 -1.87 -4.71 -6.74
CA PHE A 60 -1.47 -5.79 -5.85
C PHE A 60 -1.77 -5.53 -4.37
N TYR A 61 -2.36 -4.37 -4.04
CA TYR A 61 -2.70 -4.06 -2.66
C TYR A 61 -3.82 -4.99 -2.19
N ARG A 62 -3.51 -5.80 -1.17
CA ARG A 62 -4.48 -6.62 -0.45
C ARG A 62 -4.58 -6.07 0.96
N PRO A 63 -5.76 -5.62 1.42
CA PRO A 63 -5.95 -5.22 2.80
C PRO A 63 -5.55 -6.36 3.74
N LEU A 64 -4.71 -6.06 4.73
CA LEU A 64 -4.39 -6.99 5.80
C LEU A 64 -5.66 -7.26 6.60
N LYS A 65 -6.11 -8.52 6.61
CA LYS A 65 -7.29 -8.93 7.38
C LYS A 65 -6.83 -9.25 8.79
N GLN A 66 -7.37 -8.53 9.77
CA GLN A 66 -7.17 -8.85 11.17
C GLN A 66 -8.22 -9.87 11.60
N GLN A 67 -7.78 -10.99 12.18
CA GLN A 67 -8.68 -11.94 12.79
C GLN A 67 -9.16 -11.38 14.14
N ILE A 68 -10.44 -11.07 14.23
CA ILE A 68 -11.09 -10.60 15.45
C ILE A 68 -12.19 -11.58 15.85
N THR A 69 -12.46 -11.67 17.15
CA THR A 69 -13.63 -12.37 17.69
C THR A 69 -14.71 -11.34 18.00
N ALA A 70 -15.80 -11.35 17.23
CA ALA A 70 -16.95 -10.49 17.43
C ALA A 70 -18.23 -11.33 17.48
N ARG A 71 -19.25 -10.83 18.19
CA ARG A 71 -20.59 -11.43 18.20
C ARG A 71 -21.48 -10.66 17.22
N VAL A 72 -22.25 -11.40 16.43
CA VAL A 72 -23.22 -10.89 15.45
C VAL A 72 -24.53 -11.65 15.69
N ASP A 73 -25.65 -10.97 15.53
CA ASP A 73 -26.97 -11.56 15.74
C ASP A 73 -27.22 -12.76 14.81
N ALA A 74 -27.95 -13.75 15.32
CA ALA A 74 -28.13 -15.04 14.65
C ALA A 74 -28.87 -14.89 13.32
N ASP A 75 -29.91 -14.06 13.27
CA ASP A 75 -30.70 -13.76 12.08
C ASP A 75 -29.87 -13.09 10.98
N VAL A 76 -28.98 -12.16 11.33
CA VAL A 76 -28.04 -11.51 10.41
C VAL A 76 -27.06 -12.53 9.82
N VAL A 77 -26.55 -13.43 10.66
CA VAL A 77 -25.65 -14.51 10.20
C VAL A 77 -26.37 -15.46 9.26
N ASP A 78 -27.60 -15.85 9.59
CA ASP A 78 -28.40 -16.76 8.76
C ASP A 78 -28.79 -16.11 7.43
N TRP A 79 -29.17 -14.83 7.44
CA TRP A 79 -29.41 -14.06 6.23
C TRP A 79 -28.14 -14.01 5.34
N LEU A 80 -26.97 -13.74 5.91
CA LEU A 80 -25.71 -13.70 5.15
C LEU A 80 -25.32 -15.06 4.56
N LYS A 81 -25.58 -16.15 5.29
CA LYS A 81 -25.38 -17.53 4.83
C LYS A 81 -26.37 -17.94 3.74
N SER A 82 -27.61 -17.45 3.79
CA SER A 82 -28.63 -17.74 2.77
C SER A 82 -28.21 -17.32 1.35
N GLN A 83 -27.32 -16.33 1.25
CA GLN A 83 -26.75 -15.84 -0.02
C GLN A 83 -25.61 -16.71 -0.58
N GLY A 84 -25.42 -17.92 -0.05
CA GLY A 84 -24.46 -18.90 -0.54
C GLY A 84 -23.05 -18.78 0.06
N LYS A 85 -22.07 -19.42 -0.58
CA LYS A 85 -20.67 -19.44 -0.12
C LYS A 85 -20.09 -18.01 -0.07
N GLY A 86 -19.14 -17.78 0.86
CA GLY A 86 -18.42 -16.51 0.97
C GLY A 86 -19.07 -15.44 1.86
N TYR A 87 -19.97 -15.81 2.76
CA TYR A 87 -20.67 -14.86 3.64
C TYR A 87 -19.74 -13.96 4.48
N GLN A 88 -18.59 -14.48 4.93
CA GLN A 88 -17.57 -13.70 5.65
C GLN A 88 -16.96 -12.58 4.78
N ALA A 89 -16.72 -12.86 3.50
CA ALA A 89 -16.20 -11.86 2.57
C ALA A 89 -17.25 -10.77 2.28
N ARG A 90 -18.54 -11.17 2.15
CA ARG A 90 -19.66 -10.23 2.02
C ARG A 90 -19.83 -9.36 3.26
N MET A 91 -19.76 -9.95 4.46
CA MET A 91 -19.81 -9.23 5.73
C MET A 91 -18.73 -8.14 5.77
N ASN A 92 -17.48 -8.49 5.44
CA ASN A 92 -16.39 -7.51 5.40
C ASN A 92 -16.61 -6.42 4.33
N ALA A 93 -17.20 -6.76 3.17
CA ALA A 93 -17.52 -5.78 2.14
C ALA A 93 -18.61 -4.78 2.59
N ILE A 94 -19.64 -5.26 3.29
CA ILE A 94 -20.69 -4.42 3.87
C ILE A 94 -20.08 -3.46 4.89
N LEU A 95 -19.30 -3.97 5.86
CA LEU A 95 -18.64 -3.15 6.88
C LEU A 95 -17.72 -2.10 6.25
N ARG A 96 -16.96 -2.46 5.22
CA ARG A 96 -16.10 -1.52 4.50
C ARG A 96 -16.91 -0.41 3.81
N ARG A 97 -18.05 -0.74 3.20
CA ARG A 97 -18.93 0.24 2.55
C ARG A 97 -19.43 1.26 3.57
N GLU A 98 -19.96 0.79 4.69
CA GLU A 98 -20.49 1.68 5.75
C GLU A 98 -19.39 2.57 6.36
N MET A 99 -18.21 1.99 6.61
CA MET A 99 -17.04 2.74 7.09
C MET A 99 -16.67 3.89 6.13
N LEU A 100 -16.56 3.60 4.82
CA LEU A 100 -16.21 4.61 3.82
C LEU A 100 -17.29 5.70 3.67
N ALA A 101 -18.56 5.32 3.75
CA ALA A 101 -19.68 6.26 3.71
C ALA A 101 -19.64 7.22 4.93
N SER A 102 -19.37 6.68 6.12
CA SER A 102 -19.21 7.47 7.35
C SER A 102 -18.06 8.47 7.24
N LEU A 103 -16.88 8.04 6.80
CA LEU A 103 -15.71 8.92 6.62
C LEU A 103 -15.96 10.04 5.59
N LYS A 104 -16.72 9.77 4.54
CA LYS A 104 -17.08 10.79 3.54
C LYS A 104 -18.03 11.84 4.12
N SER A 105 -18.97 11.43 4.97
CA SER A 105 -19.87 12.35 5.69
C SER A 105 -19.09 13.26 6.63
N GLN A 106 -18.16 12.68 7.40
CA GLN A 106 -17.36 13.42 8.37
C GLN A 106 -16.42 14.47 7.75
N LYS A 107 -15.91 14.23 6.54
CA LYS A 107 -15.07 15.22 5.81
C LYS A 107 -15.85 16.39 5.20
N ARG A 108 -17.19 16.32 5.16
CA ARG A 108 -18.05 17.37 4.57
C ARG A 108 -18.57 18.36 5.62
N ASN A 109 -18.32 18.09 6.91
CA ASN A 109 -18.56 18.98 8.04
C ASN A 109 -17.24 19.58 8.51
#